data_AF-A0A0A7PIS8-F1
#
_entry.id   AF-A0A0A7PIS8-F1
#
_cell.length_a   1.000
_cell.length_b   1.000
_cell.length_c   1.000
_cell.angle_alpha   90.00
_cell.angle_beta   90.00
_cell.angle_gamma   90.00
#
_symmetry.space_group_name_H-M   'P 1'
#
loop_
_entity.id
_entity.type
_entity.pdbx_description
1 polymer ?
#
loop_
_entity_poly.entity_id
_entity_poly.type
_entity_poly.pdbx_seq_one_letter_code
_entity_poly.pdbx_strand_id
1 'polypeptide(L)'
;MATAFAQDRAPETVIDRTLILSPKQLWPDLAKCPDWPALRPTERYDGPRGKAGAEARLEAIAQYLNRGPGKLRKPTTDECDSEFSRVFRRSGSTWHHLGINELSALGMMTEGEAGLMVEACHLRGYLLKLETREADEVKAKEQQRLSAARRTLESYRADAPARVEEIASLAEAVARHQQRIDDEAAFQRSAMLRQSMEGWHSQAVAAAHELGLSVPDAPVFVI
;
A
#
# COMPACT_ATOMS: atom_id res chain seq x y z
N MET A 1 32.55 -48.59 -46.33
CA MET A 1 31.60 -47.57 -45.84
C MET A 1 31.09 -48.03 -44.49
N ALA A 2 31.61 -47.47 -43.40
CA ALA A 2 31.17 -47.77 -42.05
C ALA A 2 30.39 -46.57 -41.51
N THR A 3 29.10 -46.75 -41.32
CA THR A 3 28.19 -45.74 -40.77
C THR A 3 28.35 -45.75 -39.25
N ALA A 4 28.84 -44.65 -38.69
CA ALA A 4 28.98 -44.47 -37.25
C ALA A 4 27.58 -44.33 -36.61
N PHE A 5 27.29 -45.19 -35.63
CA PHE A 5 26.15 -45.02 -34.75
C PHE A 5 26.43 -43.87 -33.79
N ALA A 6 25.76 -42.73 -34.00
CA ALA A 6 25.64 -41.71 -32.98
C ALA A 6 24.82 -42.29 -31.82
N GLN A 7 25.47 -42.64 -30.72
CA GLN A 7 24.78 -42.93 -29.47
C GLN A 7 24.23 -41.61 -28.93
N ASP A 8 22.91 -41.44 -28.99
CA ASP A 8 22.16 -40.48 -28.18
C ASP A 8 22.39 -40.83 -26.70
N ARG A 9 23.45 -40.29 -26.10
CA ARG A 9 23.60 -40.28 -24.64
C ARG A 9 22.54 -39.32 -24.10
N ALA A 10 21.66 -39.81 -23.23
CA ALA A 10 20.75 -38.97 -22.46
C ALA A 10 21.53 -37.83 -21.79
N PRO A 11 20.98 -36.61 -21.69
CA PRO A 11 21.69 -35.48 -21.10
C PRO A 11 22.03 -35.83 -19.64
N GLU A 12 23.33 -35.94 -19.33
CA GLU A 12 23.80 -36.14 -17.97
C GLU A 12 23.29 -34.97 -17.10
N THR A 13 22.45 -35.28 -16.12
CA THR A 13 21.96 -34.27 -15.17
C THR A 13 23.03 -34.05 -14.09
N VAL A 14 23.47 -32.80 -13.92
CA VAL A 14 24.51 -32.42 -12.96
C VAL A 14 23.85 -31.69 -11.80
N ILE A 15 24.31 -31.94 -10.57
CA ILE A 15 23.82 -31.22 -9.40
C ILE A 15 24.22 -29.74 -9.46
N ASP A 16 23.30 -28.87 -9.07
CA ASP A 16 23.60 -27.46 -8.89
C ASP A 16 24.29 -27.24 -7.53
N ARG A 17 25.61 -27.02 -7.59
CA ARG A 17 26.44 -26.81 -6.39
C ARG A 17 26.16 -25.49 -5.69
N THR A 18 25.44 -24.57 -6.30
CA THR A 18 24.97 -23.36 -5.61
C THR A 18 23.95 -23.68 -4.52
N LEU A 19 23.31 -24.85 -4.56
CA LEU A 19 22.21 -25.26 -3.69
C LEU A 19 22.63 -26.16 -2.51
N ILE A 20 23.92 -26.48 -2.37
CA ILE A 20 24.43 -27.40 -1.33
C ILE A 20 24.21 -26.83 0.08
N LEU A 21 24.47 -25.53 0.26
CA LEU A 21 24.16 -24.84 1.51
C LEU A 21 22.72 -24.34 1.49
N SER A 22 22.04 -24.33 2.64
CA SER A 22 20.68 -23.81 2.75
C SER A 22 20.68 -22.47 3.50
N PRO A 23 20.10 -21.39 2.94
CA PRO A 23 19.97 -20.12 3.65
C PRO A 23 19.23 -20.27 4.97
N LYS A 24 18.18 -21.12 5.03
CA LYS A 24 17.41 -21.34 6.26
C LYS A 24 18.18 -22.06 7.36
N GLN A 25 19.22 -22.83 7.01
CA GLN A 25 20.08 -23.47 8.00
C GLN A 25 21.08 -22.48 8.59
N LEU A 26 21.62 -21.56 7.77
CA LEU A 26 22.58 -20.55 8.22
C LEU A 26 21.92 -19.34 8.87
N TRP A 27 20.75 -18.93 8.36
CA TRP A 27 19.92 -17.85 8.86
C TRP A 27 18.47 -18.35 9.00
N PRO A 28 18.10 -19.01 10.12
CA PRO A 28 16.72 -19.40 10.39
C PRO A 28 15.75 -18.22 10.37
N ASP A 29 16.23 -17.07 10.84
CA ASP A 29 15.61 -15.77 10.65
C ASP A 29 16.31 -15.04 9.49
N LEU A 30 15.62 -14.95 8.35
CA LEU A 30 16.13 -14.30 7.14
C LEU A 30 16.42 -12.81 7.34
N ALA A 31 15.78 -12.15 8.32
CA ALA A 31 16.08 -10.76 8.63
C ALA A 31 17.52 -10.57 9.13
N LYS A 32 18.10 -11.62 9.75
CA LYS A 32 19.49 -11.66 10.23
C LYS A 32 20.51 -11.97 9.14
N CYS A 33 20.07 -12.41 7.95
CA CYS A 33 20.95 -12.51 6.79
C CYS A 33 21.50 -11.10 6.47
N PRO A 34 22.83 -10.90 6.42
CA PRO A 34 23.40 -9.61 6.09
C PRO A 34 22.95 -9.12 4.70
N ASP A 35 22.95 -7.81 4.50
CA ASP A 35 22.63 -7.25 3.19
C ASP A 35 23.77 -7.49 2.20
N TRP A 36 23.43 -7.67 0.92
CA TRP A 36 24.42 -7.84 -0.14
C TRP A 36 24.68 -6.50 -0.87
N PRO A 37 25.94 -6.15 -1.19
CA PRO A 37 27.16 -6.92 -0.95
C PRO A 37 27.63 -6.84 0.51
N ALA A 38 28.02 -7.98 1.09
CA ALA A 38 28.57 -8.06 2.43
C ALA A 38 30.10 -7.97 2.38
N LEU A 39 30.60 -6.74 2.40
CA LEU A 39 32.02 -6.43 2.23
C LEU A 39 32.74 -6.36 3.57
N ARG A 40 34.00 -6.77 3.59
CA ARG A 40 34.91 -6.46 4.70
C ARG A 40 35.27 -4.97 4.68
N PRO A 41 35.72 -4.38 5.81
CA PRO A 41 36.00 -2.94 5.90
C PRO A 41 36.96 -2.38 4.84
N THR A 42 37.86 -3.22 4.31
CA THR A 42 38.86 -2.84 3.31
C THR A 42 38.43 -3.12 1.87
N GLU A 43 37.31 -3.79 1.66
CA GLU A 43 36.85 -4.23 0.35
C GLU A 43 35.95 -3.17 -0.28
N ARG A 44 36.09 -2.98 -1.60
CA ARG A 44 35.19 -2.15 -2.41
C ARG A 44 34.44 -3.03 -3.39
N TYR A 45 33.19 -2.68 -3.65
CA TYR A 45 32.34 -3.34 -4.64
C TYR A 45 31.76 -2.30 -5.58
N ASP A 46 32.22 -2.35 -6.82
CA ASP A 46 31.85 -1.45 -7.91
C ASP A 46 30.77 -2.05 -8.82
N GLY A 47 30.28 -3.26 -8.50
CA GLY A 47 29.24 -3.94 -9.26
C GLY A 47 27.81 -3.47 -8.97
N PRO A 48 26.84 -3.94 -9.76
CA PRO A 48 25.42 -3.63 -9.55
C PRO A 48 24.95 -4.13 -8.18
N ARG A 49 24.17 -3.31 -7.46
CA ARG A 49 23.65 -3.61 -6.11
C ARG A 49 22.16 -3.95 -6.14
N GLY A 50 21.62 -4.42 -5.01
CA GLY A 50 20.20 -4.74 -4.89
C GLY A 50 19.81 -6.07 -5.53
N LYS A 51 18.51 -6.29 -5.74
CA LYS A 51 17.95 -7.56 -6.24
C LYS A 51 18.58 -8.01 -7.56
N ALA A 52 18.54 -7.14 -8.58
CA ALA A 52 19.09 -7.45 -9.90
C ALA A 52 20.59 -7.75 -9.89
N GLY A 53 21.36 -7.01 -9.07
CA GLY A 53 22.80 -7.27 -8.91
C GLY A 53 23.07 -8.62 -8.23
N ALA A 54 22.29 -8.95 -7.21
CA ALA A 54 22.39 -10.23 -6.50
C ALA A 54 22.01 -11.42 -7.40
N GLU A 55 20.96 -11.30 -8.20
CA GLU A 55 20.55 -12.31 -9.19
C GLU A 55 21.64 -12.51 -10.25
N ALA A 56 22.18 -11.42 -10.82
CA ALA A 56 23.26 -11.50 -11.80
C ALA A 56 24.54 -12.13 -11.23
N ARG A 57 24.88 -11.81 -9.97
CA ARG A 57 26.03 -12.42 -9.29
C ARG A 57 25.79 -13.90 -9.02
N LEU A 58 24.59 -14.29 -8.59
CA LEU A 58 24.24 -15.69 -8.35
C LEU A 58 24.34 -16.51 -9.64
N GLU A 59 23.84 -15.98 -10.75
CA GLU A 59 23.95 -16.59 -12.08
C GLU A 59 25.41 -16.78 -12.50
N ALA A 60 26.26 -15.76 -12.32
CA ALA A 60 27.69 -15.85 -12.61
C ALA A 60 28.40 -16.93 -11.76
N ILE A 61 28.02 -17.05 -10.47
CA ILE A 61 28.54 -18.10 -9.59
C ILE A 61 28.06 -19.48 -10.06
N ALA A 62 26.80 -19.62 -10.45
CA ALA A 62 26.26 -20.88 -10.97
C ALA A 62 27.02 -21.37 -12.20
N GLN A 63 27.32 -20.47 -13.14
CA GLN A 63 28.13 -20.76 -14.32
C GLN A 63 29.56 -21.18 -13.98
N TYR A 64 30.15 -20.59 -12.94
CA TYR A 64 31.50 -20.93 -12.49
C TYR A 64 31.54 -22.28 -11.76
N LEU A 65 30.62 -22.52 -10.84
CA LEU A 65 30.61 -23.72 -9.99
C LEU A 65 30.19 -24.98 -10.72
N ASN A 66 29.28 -24.86 -11.70
CA ASN A 66 28.67 -25.99 -12.38
C ASN A 66 29.15 -26.14 -13.84
N ARG A 67 30.42 -25.85 -14.10
CA ARG A 67 31.01 -25.97 -15.44
C ARG A 67 30.88 -27.38 -15.99
N GLY A 68 30.32 -27.52 -17.18
CA GLY A 68 30.25 -28.78 -17.91
C GLY A 68 28.99 -28.90 -18.77
N PRO A 69 28.96 -29.88 -19.71
CA PRO A 69 27.75 -30.20 -20.44
C PRO A 69 26.81 -30.98 -19.53
N GLY A 70 25.68 -30.39 -19.15
CA GLY A 70 24.68 -31.08 -18.36
C GLY A 70 23.54 -30.17 -17.93
N LYS A 71 22.34 -30.75 -17.77
CA LYS A 71 21.20 -29.98 -17.25
C LYS A 71 21.33 -29.91 -15.72
N LEU A 72 21.38 -28.69 -15.19
CA LEU A 72 21.43 -28.47 -13.74
C LEU A 72 20.15 -28.94 -13.07
N ARG A 73 20.30 -29.67 -11.97
CA ARG A 73 19.19 -30.10 -11.12
C ARG A 73 19.46 -29.81 -9.65
N LYS A 74 18.40 -29.76 -8.86
CA LYS A 74 18.53 -29.68 -7.40
C LYS A 74 19.23 -30.95 -6.87
N PRO A 75 20.25 -30.81 -6.00
CA PRO A 75 20.86 -31.95 -5.32
C PRO A 75 19.87 -32.61 -4.36
N THR A 76 19.99 -33.93 -4.19
CA THR A 76 19.35 -34.70 -3.12
C THR A 76 20.06 -34.45 -1.79
N THR A 77 19.46 -34.89 -0.68
CA THR A 77 20.07 -34.74 0.66
C THR A 77 21.44 -35.42 0.73
N ASP A 78 21.54 -36.65 0.26
CA ASP A 78 22.80 -37.41 0.29
C ASP A 78 23.89 -36.75 -0.56
N GLU A 79 23.51 -36.17 -1.71
CA GLU A 79 24.43 -35.42 -2.57
C GLU A 79 24.88 -34.11 -1.91
N CYS A 80 23.97 -33.43 -1.21
CA CYS A 80 24.32 -32.26 -0.40
C CYS A 80 25.34 -32.63 0.67
N ASP A 81 25.12 -33.73 1.40
CA ASP A 81 26.01 -34.15 2.49
C ASP A 81 27.38 -34.61 1.97
N SER A 82 27.40 -35.32 0.84
CA SER A 82 28.62 -35.74 0.15
C SER A 82 29.44 -34.54 -0.33
N GLU A 83 28.83 -33.62 -1.05
CA GLU A 83 29.49 -32.40 -1.53
C GLU A 83 29.91 -31.48 -0.39
N PHE A 84 29.07 -31.36 0.65
CA PHE A 84 29.41 -30.61 1.85
C PHE A 84 30.67 -31.18 2.49
N SER A 85 30.75 -32.49 2.68
CA SER A 85 31.90 -33.16 3.29
C SER A 85 33.17 -33.06 2.44
N ARG A 86 33.03 -32.94 1.11
CA ARG A 86 34.15 -32.75 0.17
C ARG A 86 34.75 -31.34 0.27
N VAL A 87 33.92 -30.32 0.52
CA VAL A 87 34.32 -28.90 0.36
C VAL A 87 34.50 -28.19 1.69
N PHE A 88 33.72 -28.56 2.70
CA PHE A 88 33.58 -27.84 3.95
C PHE A 88 33.97 -28.68 5.16
N ARG A 89 34.29 -27.98 6.24
CA ARG A 89 34.37 -28.53 7.60
C ARG A 89 33.53 -27.67 8.55
N ARG A 90 32.90 -28.31 9.53
CA ARG A 90 32.14 -27.63 10.60
C ARG A 90 33.05 -27.16 11.74
N SER A 91 34.08 -26.38 11.40
CA SER A 91 35.00 -25.80 12.36
C SER A 91 35.69 -24.57 11.78
N GLY A 92 35.90 -23.56 12.61
CA GLY A 92 36.46 -22.27 12.20
C GLY A 92 35.40 -21.29 11.70
N SER A 93 35.84 -20.04 11.46
CA SER A 93 34.95 -18.91 11.22
C SER A 93 35.48 -18.00 10.11
N THR A 94 35.68 -18.59 8.93
CA THR A 94 36.20 -17.87 7.76
C THR A 94 35.21 -16.80 7.27
N TRP A 95 33.91 -17.05 7.45
CA TRP A 95 32.81 -16.20 6.97
C TRP A 95 32.02 -15.51 8.10
N HIS A 96 32.67 -15.18 9.22
CA HIS A 96 32.04 -14.47 10.36
C HIS A 96 31.37 -13.15 9.97
N HIS A 97 31.90 -12.44 8.97
CA HIS A 97 31.31 -11.19 8.44
C HIS A 97 29.91 -11.42 7.83
N LEU A 98 29.58 -12.67 7.46
CA LEU A 98 28.26 -13.08 7.02
C LEU A 98 27.38 -13.62 8.17
N GLY A 99 27.89 -13.58 9.42
CA GLY A 99 27.27 -14.22 10.58
C GLY A 99 27.42 -15.74 10.62
N ILE A 100 28.30 -16.31 9.79
CA ILE A 100 28.54 -17.76 9.73
C ILE A 100 29.78 -18.08 10.58
N ASN A 101 29.55 -18.65 11.77
CA ASN A 101 30.61 -18.79 12.78
C ASN A 101 31.25 -20.19 12.90
N GLU A 102 30.68 -21.20 12.25
CA GLU A 102 31.06 -22.61 12.43
C GLU A 102 31.31 -23.31 11.09
N LEU A 103 31.80 -22.56 10.11
CA LEU A 103 32.05 -23.06 8.76
C LEU A 103 33.38 -22.52 8.23
N SER A 104 34.21 -23.42 7.71
CA SER A 104 35.41 -23.12 6.93
C SER A 104 35.53 -24.09 5.76
N ALA A 105 36.36 -23.74 4.78
CA ALA A 105 36.77 -24.68 3.73
C ALA A 105 37.54 -25.87 4.34
N LEU A 106 37.39 -27.06 3.74
CA LEU A 106 38.10 -28.26 4.17
C LEU A 106 39.62 -28.11 4.02
N GLY A 107 40.08 -27.45 2.94
CA GLY A 107 41.48 -27.13 2.72
C GLY A 107 41.70 -26.04 1.67
N MET A 108 42.97 -25.65 1.45
CA MET A 108 43.35 -24.55 0.55
C MET A 108 42.86 -24.77 -0.90
N MET A 109 42.84 -26.02 -1.37
CA MET A 109 42.42 -26.34 -2.73
C MET A 109 40.91 -26.20 -2.95
N THR A 110 40.10 -26.19 -1.89
CA THR A 110 38.64 -26.03 -1.96
C THR A 110 38.18 -24.64 -1.54
N GLU A 111 39.08 -23.74 -1.11
CA GLU A 111 38.73 -22.44 -0.54
C GLU A 111 37.96 -21.54 -1.52
N GLY A 112 38.42 -21.46 -2.77
CA GLY A 112 37.73 -20.67 -3.81
C GLY A 112 36.34 -21.21 -4.11
N GLU A 113 36.18 -22.54 -4.17
CA GLU A 113 34.90 -23.19 -4.40
C GLU A 113 33.95 -23.00 -3.22
N ALA A 114 34.45 -23.23 -2.00
CA ALA A 114 33.73 -23.04 -0.75
C ALA A 114 33.25 -21.59 -0.61
N GLY A 115 34.10 -20.62 -0.94
CA GLY A 115 33.76 -19.20 -0.94
C GLY A 115 32.60 -18.88 -1.88
N LEU A 116 32.63 -19.40 -3.12
CA LEU A 116 31.55 -19.22 -4.09
C LEU A 116 30.24 -19.88 -3.65
N MET A 117 30.30 -21.07 -3.06
CA MET A 117 29.11 -21.77 -2.55
C MET A 117 28.49 -21.03 -1.35
N VAL A 118 29.32 -20.46 -0.46
CA VAL A 118 28.85 -19.61 0.64
C VAL A 118 28.26 -18.31 0.13
N GLU A 119 28.90 -17.65 -0.84
CA GLU A 119 28.36 -16.44 -1.48
C GLU A 119 27.01 -16.73 -2.16
N ALA A 120 26.88 -17.85 -2.88
CA ALA A 120 25.61 -18.26 -3.48
C ALA A 120 24.52 -18.52 -2.43
N CYS A 121 24.87 -19.06 -1.26
CA CYS A 121 23.95 -19.22 -0.14
C CYS A 121 23.51 -17.87 0.42
N HIS A 122 24.46 -16.96 0.63
CA HIS A 122 24.19 -15.60 1.11
C HIS A 122 23.28 -14.83 0.15
N LEU A 123 23.56 -14.88 -1.15
CA LEU A 123 22.75 -14.25 -2.19
C LEU A 123 21.31 -14.75 -2.19
N ARG A 124 21.10 -16.08 -2.12
CA ARG A 124 19.76 -16.65 -2.01
C ARG A 124 19.05 -16.24 -0.71
N GLY A 125 19.77 -16.20 0.41
CA GLY A 125 19.23 -15.69 1.68
C GLY A 125 18.80 -14.24 1.61
N TYR A 126 19.63 -13.39 0.98
CA TYR A 126 19.34 -11.98 0.76
C TYR A 126 18.14 -11.78 -0.18
N LEU A 127 18.03 -12.55 -1.27
CA LEU A 127 16.87 -12.49 -2.17
C LEU A 127 15.57 -12.89 -1.45
N LEU A 128 15.58 -13.99 -0.68
CA LEU A 128 14.43 -14.39 0.13
C LEU A 128 14.08 -13.34 1.20
N LYS A 129 15.07 -12.68 1.79
CA LYS A 129 14.89 -11.55 2.72
C LYS A 129 14.18 -10.39 2.03
N LEU A 130 14.57 -10.03 0.81
CA LEU A 130 13.91 -8.99 0.03
C LEU A 130 12.46 -9.36 -0.30
N GLU A 131 12.21 -10.58 -0.76
CA GLU A 131 10.85 -11.07 -1.04
C GLU A 131 9.94 -11.01 0.21
N THR A 132 10.49 -11.39 1.36
CA THR A 132 9.76 -11.33 2.63
C THR A 132 9.42 -9.88 3.00
N ARG A 133 10.38 -8.96 2.87
CA ARG A 133 10.17 -7.53 3.11
C ARG A 133 9.12 -6.93 2.18
N GLU A 134 9.20 -7.23 0.88
CA GLU A 134 8.22 -6.78 -0.11
C GLU A 134 6.81 -7.28 0.25
N ALA A 135 6.68 -8.55 0.62
CA ALA A 135 5.39 -9.12 1.04
C ALA A 135 4.84 -8.45 2.30
N ASP A 136 5.69 -8.16 3.28
CA ASP A 136 5.28 -7.49 4.52
C ASP A 136 4.91 -6.02 4.30
N GLU A 137 5.61 -5.30 3.41
CA GLU A 137 5.25 -3.94 3.02
C GLU A 137 3.89 -3.88 2.32
N VAL A 138 3.60 -4.83 1.43
CA VAL A 138 2.29 -4.93 0.77
C VAL A 138 1.18 -5.15 1.80
N LYS A 139 1.39 -6.08 2.75
CA LYS A 139 0.43 -6.32 3.85
C LYS A 139 0.26 -5.08 4.73
N ALA A 140 1.35 -4.39 5.07
CA ALA A 140 1.30 -3.19 5.90
C ALA A 140 0.53 -2.05 5.21
N LYS A 141 0.77 -1.82 3.92
CA LYS A 141 0.03 -0.83 3.12
C LYS A 141 -1.46 -1.16 3.04
N GLU A 142 -1.81 -2.43 2.82
CA GLU A 142 -3.20 -2.86 2.79
C GLU A 142 -3.88 -2.68 4.15
N GLN A 143 -3.21 -3.06 5.23
CA GLN A 143 -3.72 -2.86 6.59
C GLN A 143 -3.92 -1.38 6.90
N GLN A 144 -2.98 -0.52 6.48
CA GLN A 144 -3.10 0.92 6.64
C GLN A 144 -4.33 1.46 5.87
N ARG A 145 -4.52 1.04 4.61
CA ARG A 145 -5.68 1.41 3.78
C ARG A 145 -7.00 1.02 4.45
N LEU A 146 -7.11 -0.21 4.93
CA LEU A 146 -8.30 -0.70 5.64
C LEU A 146 -8.54 0.06 6.95
N SER A 147 -7.48 0.37 7.71
CA SER A 147 -7.60 1.13 8.96
C SER A 147 -8.09 2.56 8.71
N ALA A 148 -7.61 3.22 7.65
CA ALA A 148 -8.04 4.55 7.27
C ALA A 148 -9.52 4.55 6.85
N ALA A 149 -9.92 3.60 6.00
CA ALA A 149 -11.31 3.45 5.57
C ALA A 149 -12.28 3.23 6.75
N ARG A 150 -11.87 2.41 7.74
CA ARG A 150 -12.65 2.19 8.97
C ARG A 150 -12.83 3.48 9.77
N ARG A 151 -11.76 4.25 9.98
CA ARG A 151 -11.83 5.53 10.70
C ARG A 151 -12.74 6.53 9.99
N THR A 152 -12.67 6.62 8.66
CA THR A 152 -13.56 7.49 7.88
C THR A 152 -15.02 7.09 8.02
N LEU A 153 -15.32 5.78 7.94
CA LEU A 153 -16.68 5.28 8.11
C LEU A 153 -17.22 5.54 9.52
N GLU A 154 -16.38 5.37 10.54
CA GLU A 154 -16.74 5.59 11.94
C GLU A 154 -17.03 7.07 12.22
N SER A 155 -16.17 7.99 11.74
CA SER A 155 -16.43 9.44 11.84
C SER A 155 -17.72 9.83 11.12
N TYR A 156 -17.96 9.31 9.91
CA TYR A 156 -19.22 9.59 9.21
C TYR A 156 -20.43 9.10 10.02
N ARG A 157 -20.38 7.88 10.59
CA ARG A 157 -21.47 7.33 11.41
C ARG A 157 -21.73 8.13 12.68
N ALA A 158 -20.67 8.67 13.29
CA ALA A 158 -20.78 9.49 14.49
C ALA A 158 -21.35 10.89 14.18
N ASP A 159 -20.88 11.52 13.10
CA ASP A 159 -21.15 12.94 12.84
C ASP A 159 -22.39 13.18 11.97
N ALA A 160 -22.74 12.24 11.07
CA ALA A 160 -23.83 12.44 10.11
C ALA A 160 -25.20 12.67 10.78
N PRO A 161 -25.61 11.93 11.82
CA PRO A 161 -26.90 12.16 12.46
C PRO A 161 -27.04 13.57 13.04
N ALA A 162 -26.02 14.06 13.75
CA ALA A 162 -26.01 15.39 14.34
C ALA A 162 -26.07 16.50 13.27
N ARG A 163 -25.33 16.34 12.16
CA ARG A 163 -25.39 17.28 11.03
C ARG A 163 -26.76 17.28 10.34
N VAL A 164 -27.39 16.12 10.19
CA VAL A 164 -28.75 16.01 9.62
C VAL A 164 -29.77 16.72 10.51
N GLU A 165 -29.67 16.55 11.83
CA GLU A 165 -30.52 17.24 12.80
C GLU A 165 -30.33 18.75 12.76
N GLU A 166 -29.08 19.22 12.68
CA GLU A 166 -28.75 20.65 12.54
C GLU A 166 -29.35 21.23 11.24
N ILE A 167 -29.21 20.53 10.12
CA ILE A 167 -29.80 20.94 8.84
C ILE A 167 -31.32 21.04 8.95
N ALA A 168 -31.98 20.09 9.59
CA ALA A 168 -33.43 20.12 9.79
C ALA A 168 -33.87 21.32 10.65
N SER A 169 -33.17 21.55 11.77
CA SER A 169 -33.42 22.71 12.66
C SER A 169 -33.25 24.05 11.94
N LEU A 170 -32.21 24.18 11.11
CA LEU A 170 -31.99 25.36 10.28
C LEU A 170 -33.09 25.55 9.23
N ALA A 171 -33.55 24.47 8.60
CA ALA A 171 -34.66 24.54 7.63
C ALA A 171 -35.95 25.05 8.29
N GLU A 172 -36.28 24.58 9.49
CA GLU A 172 -37.42 25.09 10.25
C GLU A 172 -37.26 26.57 10.63
N ALA A 173 -36.05 26.99 11.02
CA ALA A 173 -35.78 28.39 11.35
C ALA A 173 -35.96 29.30 10.13
N VAL A 174 -35.53 28.85 8.95
CA VAL A 174 -35.76 29.56 7.68
C VAL A 174 -37.25 29.66 7.37
N ALA A 175 -38.01 28.57 7.53
CA ALA A 175 -39.46 28.58 7.30
C ALA A 175 -40.18 29.59 8.20
N ARG A 176 -39.85 29.63 9.50
CA ARG A 176 -40.40 30.62 10.44
C ARG A 176 -40.03 32.06 10.06
N HIS A 177 -38.80 32.28 9.60
CA HIS A 177 -38.36 33.60 9.17
C HIS A 177 -39.12 34.08 7.93
N GLN A 178 -39.34 33.20 6.95
CA GLN A 178 -40.12 33.52 5.75
C GLN A 178 -41.55 33.89 6.11
N GLN A 179 -42.20 33.08 6.97
CA GLN A 179 -43.55 33.39 7.43
C GLN A 179 -43.64 34.77 8.07
N ARG A 180 -42.66 35.15 8.91
CA ARG A 180 -42.61 36.49 9.51
C ARG A 180 -42.51 37.60 8.46
N ILE A 181 -41.72 37.42 7.40
CA ILE A 181 -41.61 38.39 6.30
C ILE A 181 -42.95 38.50 5.57
N ASP A 182 -43.59 37.37 5.28
CA ASP A 182 -44.87 37.34 4.58
C ASP A 182 -45.98 38.01 5.39
N ASP A 183 -46.03 37.74 6.71
CA ASP A 183 -46.95 38.37 7.65
C ASP A 183 -46.71 39.88 7.74
N GLU A 184 -45.45 40.33 7.80
CA GLU A 184 -45.10 41.76 7.81
C GLU A 184 -45.51 42.45 6.50
N ALA A 185 -45.26 41.82 5.35
CA ALA A 185 -45.66 42.34 4.05
C ALA A 185 -47.19 42.43 3.92
N ALA A 186 -47.91 41.40 4.39
CA ALA A 186 -49.37 41.39 4.42
C ALA A 186 -49.93 42.49 5.33
N PHE A 187 -49.33 42.68 6.52
CA PHE A 187 -49.69 43.74 7.44
C PHE A 187 -49.52 45.13 6.79
N GLN A 188 -48.35 45.42 6.23
CA GLN A 188 -48.07 46.70 5.56
C GLN A 188 -49.03 46.96 4.40
N ARG A 189 -49.29 45.94 3.58
CA ARG A 189 -50.23 46.05 2.46
C ARG A 189 -51.65 46.33 2.95
N SER A 190 -52.09 45.68 4.01
CA SER A 190 -53.42 45.90 4.59
C SER A 190 -53.57 47.33 5.12
N ALA A 191 -52.53 47.87 5.77
CA ALA A 191 -52.52 49.23 6.29
C ALA A 191 -52.61 50.26 5.14
N MET A 192 -51.82 50.07 4.07
CA MET A 192 -51.89 50.94 2.88
C MET A 192 -53.29 50.92 2.22
N LEU A 193 -53.91 49.73 2.11
CA LEU A 193 -55.24 49.60 1.51
C LEU A 193 -56.31 50.27 2.36
N ARG A 194 -56.26 50.11 3.69
CA ARG A 194 -57.19 50.80 4.61
C ARG A 194 -57.06 52.31 4.48
N GLN A 195 -55.83 52.84 4.52
CA GLN A 195 -55.57 54.27 4.37
C GLN A 195 -56.09 54.80 3.02
N SER A 196 -55.86 54.06 1.93
CA SER A 196 -56.36 54.44 0.60
C SER A 196 -57.89 54.45 0.54
N MET A 197 -58.54 53.44 1.13
CA MET A 197 -60.00 53.33 1.16
C MET A 197 -60.64 54.43 2.00
N GLU A 198 -60.07 54.77 3.15
CA GLU A 198 -60.51 55.90 3.98
C GLU A 198 -60.37 57.23 3.23
N GLY A 199 -59.26 57.41 2.50
CA GLY A 199 -59.03 58.57 1.65
C GLY A 199 -60.07 58.68 0.53
N TRP A 200 -60.36 57.59 -0.18
CA TRP A 200 -61.40 57.55 -1.21
C TRP A 200 -62.80 57.77 -0.65
N HIS A 201 -63.12 57.19 0.51
CA HIS A 201 -64.39 57.42 1.18
C HIS A 201 -64.56 58.90 1.52
N SER A 202 -63.54 59.54 2.09
CA SER A 202 -63.58 60.98 2.42
C SER A 202 -63.82 61.85 1.18
N GLN A 203 -63.18 61.52 0.05
CA GLN A 203 -63.42 62.20 -1.23
C GLN A 203 -64.85 61.96 -1.75
N ALA A 204 -65.36 60.75 -1.65
CA ALA A 204 -66.72 60.42 -2.06
C ALA A 204 -67.78 61.14 -1.21
N VAL A 205 -67.56 61.26 0.10
CA VAL A 205 -68.40 62.03 1.03
C VAL A 205 -68.44 63.50 0.61
N ALA A 206 -67.28 64.11 0.36
CA ALA A 206 -67.19 65.52 -0.07
C ALA A 206 -67.93 65.74 -1.40
N ALA A 207 -67.73 64.87 -2.38
CA ALA A 207 -68.43 64.93 -3.67
C ALA A 207 -69.95 64.75 -3.52
N ALA A 208 -70.42 63.85 -2.64
CA ALA A 208 -71.84 63.66 -2.37
C ALA A 208 -72.47 64.95 -1.80
N HIS A 209 -71.77 65.64 -0.90
CA HIS A 209 -72.22 66.92 -0.38
C HIS A 209 -72.31 68.02 -1.45
N GLU A 210 -71.32 68.15 -2.34
CA GLU A 210 -71.34 69.12 -3.44
C GLU A 210 -72.49 68.88 -4.42
N LEU A 211 -72.82 67.61 -4.65
CA LEU A 211 -73.91 67.21 -5.55
C LEU A 211 -75.30 67.20 -4.88
N GLY A 212 -75.39 67.43 -3.56
CA GLY A 212 -76.64 67.37 -2.80
C GLY A 212 -77.23 65.95 -2.67
N LEU A 213 -76.39 64.91 -2.76
CA LEU A 213 -76.77 63.51 -2.60
C LEU A 213 -76.53 63.01 -1.17
N SER A 214 -77.12 61.86 -0.83
CA SER A 214 -76.87 61.20 0.46
C SER A 214 -75.43 60.68 0.54
N VAL A 215 -74.82 60.84 1.72
CA VAL A 215 -73.45 60.41 2.00
C VAL A 215 -73.36 58.87 1.97
N PRO A 216 -72.33 58.27 1.34
CA PRO A 216 -72.13 56.82 1.35
C PRO A 216 -71.75 56.32 2.75
N ASP A 217 -72.03 55.05 3.04
CA ASP A 217 -71.63 54.42 4.31
C ASP A 217 -70.09 54.25 4.41
N ALA A 218 -69.58 54.31 5.64
CA ALA A 218 -68.17 54.11 5.92
C ALA A 218 -67.74 52.65 5.67
N PRO A 219 -66.52 52.39 5.16
CA PRO A 219 -66.03 51.04 4.98
C PRO A 219 -65.81 50.34 6.33
N VAL A 220 -66.27 49.09 6.44
CA VAL A 220 -66.07 48.24 7.63
C VAL A 220 -64.90 47.29 7.39
N PHE A 221 -63.88 47.33 8.25
CA PHE A 221 -62.74 46.41 8.19
C PHE A 221 -62.83 45.40 9.34
N VAL A 222 -62.90 44.11 9.01
CA VAL A 222 -62.86 43.01 10.01
C VAL A 222 -61.40 42.80 10.44
N ILE A 223 -61.20 42.59 11.75
CA ILE A 223 -59.90 42.27 12.37
C ILE A 223 -59.68 40.76 12.28
#